data_AF-U7UGF3-F1
#
_entry.id   AF-U7UGF3-F1
#
_cell.length_a   1.000
_cell.length_b   1.000
_cell.length_c   1.000
_cell.angle_alpha   90.00
_cell.angle_beta   90.00
_cell.angle_gamma   90.00
#
_symmetry.space_group_name_H-M   'P 1'
#
loop_
_entity.id
_entity.type
_entity.pdbx_description
1 polymer ?
#
loop_
_entity_poly.entity_id
_entity_poly.type
_entity_poly.pdbx_seq_one_letter_code
_entity_poly.pdbx_strand_id
1 'polypeptide(L)'
;MELYKLIDGYQARREDGAFMAAWFTSNMMSVHTKHPVPAKELVRPFLHEKTSGELRREREEFLKSFTRQREEAGLDGDRSEYLDPDRSE
;
A
#
# COMPACT_ATOMS: atom_id res chain seq x y z
N MET A 1 -4.24 26.56 1.79
CA MET A 1 -3.43 25.33 1.96
C MET A 1 -3.70 24.59 3.27
N GLU A 2 -4.23 25.22 4.34
CA GLU A 2 -4.42 24.55 5.64
C GLU A 2 -5.56 23.52 5.68
N LEU A 3 -6.64 23.73 4.92
CA LEU A 3 -7.79 22.81 4.89
C LEU A 3 -7.44 21.42 4.36
N TYR A 4 -6.67 21.35 3.26
CA TYR A 4 -6.25 20.06 2.68
C TYR A 4 -5.37 19.26 3.64
N LYS A 5 -4.40 19.92 4.30
CA LYS A 5 -3.58 19.28 5.34
C LYS A 5 -4.40 18.72 6.49
N LEU A 6 -5.48 19.41 6.87
CA LEU A 6 -6.37 18.96 7.94
C LEU A 6 -7.17 17.72 7.52
N ILE A 7 -7.65 17.69 6.28
CA ILE A 7 -8.38 16.55 5.70
C ILE A 7 -7.44 15.34 5.62
N ASP A 8 -6.25 15.51 5.04
CA ASP A 8 -5.25 14.44 4.91
C ASP A 8 -4.87 13.88 6.29
N GLY A 9 -4.63 14.76 7.28
CA GLY A 9 -4.29 14.37 8.65
C GLY A 9 -5.45 13.73 9.42
N TYR A 10 -6.71 13.95 9.01
CA TYR A 10 -7.86 13.24 9.55
C TYR A 10 -8.00 11.84 8.94
N GLN A 11 -7.82 11.72 7.62
CA GLN A 11 -7.81 10.43 6.92
C GLN A 11 -6.73 9.51 7.46
N ALA A 12 -5.48 10.00 7.56
CA ALA A 12 -4.38 9.22 8.10
C ALA A 12 -4.67 8.67 9.52
N ARG A 13 -5.19 9.53 10.42
CA ARG A 13 -5.56 9.10 11.78
C ARG A 13 -6.69 8.07 11.80
N ARG A 14 -7.66 8.21 10.90
CA ARG A 14 -8.77 7.26 10.78
C ARG A 14 -8.26 5.90 10.29
N GLU A 15 -7.39 5.89 9.31
CA GLU A 15 -6.76 4.67 8.77
C GLU A 15 -5.87 3.99 9.81
N ASP A 16 -5.07 4.74 10.56
CA ASP A 16 -4.24 4.21 11.65
C ASP A 16 -5.10 3.52 12.72
N GLY A 17 -6.21 4.15 13.11
CA GLY A 17 -7.16 3.57 14.06
C GLY A 17 -7.80 2.28 13.53
N ALA A 18 -8.17 2.25 12.25
CA ALA A 18 -8.70 1.06 11.61
C ALA A 18 -7.65 -0.06 11.55
N PHE A 19 -6.41 0.25 11.21
CA PHE A 19 -5.30 -0.71 11.17
C PHE A 19 -5.00 -1.30 12.55
N MET A 20 -4.98 -0.46 13.58
CA MET A 20 -4.77 -0.91 14.95
C MET A 20 -5.86 -1.87 15.39
N ALA A 21 -7.12 -1.51 15.18
CA ALA A 21 -8.25 -2.39 15.48
C ALA A 21 -8.16 -3.70 14.70
N ALA A 22 -7.93 -3.63 13.38
CA ALA A 22 -7.78 -4.80 12.52
C ALA A 22 -6.65 -5.73 12.97
N TRP A 23 -5.52 -5.18 13.45
CA TRP A 23 -4.40 -5.97 13.96
C TRP A 23 -4.78 -6.77 15.22
N PHE A 24 -5.41 -6.11 16.20
CA PHE A 24 -5.88 -6.79 17.40
C PHE A 24 -6.95 -7.84 17.09
N THR A 25 -7.92 -7.49 16.24
CA THR A 25 -8.98 -8.42 15.82
C THR A 25 -8.41 -9.62 15.07
N SER A 26 -7.48 -9.40 14.14
CA SER A 26 -6.72 -10.44 13.43
C SER A 26 -6.09 -11.43 14.41
N ASN A 27 -5.39 -10.93 15.42
CA ASN A 27 -4.71 -11.78 16.40
C ASN A 27 -5.70 -12.56 17.27
N MET A 28 -6.81 -11.95 17.69
CA MET A 28 -7.83 -12.64 18.48
C MET A 28 -8.56 -13.72 17.65
N MET A 29 -8.92 -13.42 16.40
CA MET A 29 -9.63 -14.35 15.54
C MET A 29 -8.76 -15.51 15.07
N SER A 30 -7.49 -15.24 14.75
CA SER A 30 -6.57 -16.24 14.18
C SER A 30 -6.35 -17.46 15.07
N VAL A 31 -6.54 -17.33 16.39
CA VAL A 31 -6.46 -18.44 17.34
C VAL A 31 -7.66 -19.38 17.21
N HIS A 32 -8.81 -18.86 16.78
CA HIS A 32 -10.07 -19.58 16.70
C HIS A 32 -10.41 -20.06 15.28
N THR A 33 -9.62 -19.68 14.27
CA THR A 33 -9.82 -20.04 12.87
C THR A 33 -8.78 -21.04 12.38
N LYS A 34 -9.19 -21.95 11.48
CA LYS A 34 -8.27 -22.91 10.85
C LYS A 34 -7.18 -22.23 10.01
N HIS A 35 -7.50 -21.06 9.45
CA HIS A 35 -6.60 -20.23 8.68
C HIS A 35 -6.42 -18.88 9.39
N PRO A 36 -5.19 -18.37 9.52
CA PRO A 36 -4.95 -17.05 10.08
C PRO A 36 -5.74 -15.99 9.30
N VAL A 37 -6.37 -15.06 10.02
CA VAL A 37 -7.11 -13.96 9.41
C VAL A 37 -6.13 -12.79 9.26
N PRO A 38 -5.76 -12.37 8.03
CA PRO A 38 -4.80 -11.29 7.87
C PRO A 38 -5.44 -9.93 8.17
N ALA A 39 -4.79 -9.13 9.02
CA ALA A 39 -5.23 -7.77 9.36
C ALA A 39 -5.48 -6.87 8.12
N LYS A 40 -4.71 -7.08 7.05
CA LYS A 40 -4.87 -6.35 5.78
C LYS A 40 -6.25 -6.57 5.14
N GLU A 41 -6.82 -7.75 5.26
CA GLU A 41 -8.17 -8.03 4.73
C GLU A 41 -9.24 -7.38 5.59
N LEU A 42 -9.06 -7.40 6.91
CA LEU A 42 -9.97 -6.77 7.86
C LEU A 42 -10.00 -5.24 7.72
N VAL A 43 -8.86 -4.62 7.39
CA VAL A 43 -8.78 -3.16 7.27
C VAL A 43 -9.28 -2.65 5.91
N ARG A 44 -9.24 -3.48 4.86
CA ARG A 44 -9.54 -3.11 3.48
C ARG A 44 -10.86 -2.33 3.29
N PRO A 45 -11.98 -2.68 3.97
CA PRO A 45 -13.23 -1.94 3.83
C PRO A 45 -13.22 -0.52 4.43
N PHE A 46 -12.23 -0.22 5.29
CA PHE A 46 -12.13 1.06 6.01
C PHE A 46 -11.13 2.03 5.39
N LEU A 47 -10.28 1.55 4.47
CA LEU A 47 -9.37 2.39 3.71
C LEU A 47 -10.15 3.18 2.66
N HIS A 48 -9.74 4.41 2.37
CA HIS A 48 -10.31 5.14 1.24
C HIS A 48 -9.92 4.49 -0.09
N GLU A 49 -10.78 4.66 -1.08
CA GLU A 49 -10.41 4.35 -2.46
C GLU A 49 -9.34 5.32 -2.90
N LYS A 50 -8.17 4.78 -3.26
CA LYS A 50 -7.06 5.58 -3.78
C LYS A 50 -7.48 6.20 -5.10
N THR A 51 -7.22 7.49 -5.23
CA THR A 51 -7.41 8.21 -6.49
C THR A 51 -6.39 7.74 -7.53
N SER A 52 -6.70 7.91 -8.82
CA SER A 52 -5.79 7.58 -9.92
C SER A 52 -4.44 8.32 -9.81
N GLY A 53 -4.44 9.53 -9.26
CA GLY A 53 -3.23 10.31 -8.99
C GLY A 53 -2.34 9.70 -7.90
N GLU A 54 -2.92 9.25 -6.80
CA GLU A 54 -2.20 8.57 -5.71
C GLU A 54 -1.61 7.24 -6.20
N LEU A 55 -2.39 6.48 -6.97
CA LEU A 55 -1.94 5.21 -7.56
C LEU A 55 -0.74 5.39 -8.48
N ARG A 56 -0.76 6.45 -9.31
CA ARG A 56 0.37 6.77 -10.19
C ARG A 56 1.61 7.15 -9.39
N ARG A 57 1.43 7.96 -8.33
CA ARG A 57 2.52 8.39 -7.46
C ARG A 57 3.16 7.21 -6.72
N GLU A 58 2.36 6.32 -6.14
CA GLU A 58 2.86 5.11 -5.50
C GLU A 58 3.62 4.20 -6.47
N ARG A 59 3.12 4.06 -7.71
CA ARG A 59 3.82 3.30 -8.77
C ARG A 59 5.18 3.93 -9.10
N GLU A 60 5.24 5.25 -9.25
CA GLU A 60 6.50 5.97 -9.52
C GLU A 60 7.49 5.84 -8.35
N GLU A 61 7.01 5.94 -7.11
CA GLU A 61 7.83 5.77 -5.90
C GLU A 61 8.34 4.34 -5.76
N PHE A 62 7.50 3.34 -6.04
CA PHE A 62 7.89 1.93 -6.11
C PHE A 62 8.95 1.68 -7.18
N LEU A 63 8.76 2.20 -8.40
CA LEU A 63 9.73 2.03 -9.48
C LEU A 63 11.08 2.63 -9.12
N LYS A 64 11.10 3.81 -8.46
CA LYS A 64 12.34 4.42 -7.98
C LYS A 64 13.06 3.60 -6.92
N SER A 65 12.32 3.06 -5.94
CA SER A 65 12.92 2.22 -4.90
C SER A 65 13.41 0.88 -5.46
N PHE A 66 12.67 0.31 -6.42
CA PHE A 66 13.03 -0.90 -7.13
C PHE A 66 14.30 -0.72 -7.99
N THR A 67 14.39 0.37 -8.77
CA THR A 67 15.60 0.66 -9.56
C THR A 67 16.81 0.87 -8.66
N ARG A 68 16.64 1.58 -7.53
CA ARG A 68 17.72 1.79 -6.56
C ARG A 68 18.24 0.47 -5.99
N GLN A 69 17.35 -0.44 -5.58
CA GLN A 69 17.76 -1.76 -5.08
C GLN A 69 18.51 -2.58 -6.14
N ARG A 70 18.19 -2.42 -7.44
CA ARG A 70 18.88 -3.12 -8.52
C ARG A 70 20.26 -2.55 -8.81
N GLU A 71 20.40 -1.23 -8.79
CA GLU A 71 21.70 -0.57 -8.88
C GLU A 71 22.60 -1.00 -7.71
N GLU A 72 22.06 -1.06 -6.50
CA GLU A 72 22.74 -1.57 -5.30
C GLU A 72 23.11 -3.07 -5.43
N ALA A 73 22.31 -3.86 -6.16
CA ALA A 73 22.56 -5.29 -6.39
C ALA A 73 23.42 -5.59 -7.64
N GLY A 74 23.85 -4.56 -8.40
CA GLY A 74 24.66 -4.73 -9.61
C GLY A 74 23.94 -5.40 -10.78
N LEU A 75 22.61 -5.29 -10.85
CA LEU A 75 21.77 -5.89 -11.88
C LEU A 75 21.37 -4.86 -12.94
N ASP A 76 22.24 -4.68 -13.93
CA ASP A 76 22.10 -3.76 -15.07
C ASP A 76 21.01 -4.24 -16.06
N GLY A 77 19.73 -3.96 -15.76
CA GLY A 77 18.63 -4.22 -16.68
C GLY A 77 18.02 -2.92 -17.17
N ASP A 78 17.79 -2.83 -18.48
CA ASP A 78 17.33 -1.61 -19.15
C ASP A 78 15.92 -1.20 -18.68
N ARG A 79 15.71 0.11 -18.45
CA ARG A 79 14.52 0.67 -17.79
C ARG A 79 13.21 0.44 -18.58
N SER A 80 13.32 0.15 -19.88
CA SER A 80 12.22 0.02 -20.83
C SER A 80 11.42 -1.27 -20.71
N GLU A 81 12.01 -2.36 -20.20
CA GLU A 81 11.35 -3.68 -20.15
C GLU A 81 10.18 -3.78 -19.15
N TYR A 82 10.08 -2.84 -18.22
CA TYR A 82 9.13 -2.87 -17.10
C TYR A 82 8.00 -1.85 -17.23
N LEU A 83 8.07 -0.97 -18.22
CA LEU A 83 7.11 0.12 -18.43
C LEU A 83 6.06 -0.21 -19.51
N ASP A 84 6.12 -1.39 -20.13
CA ASP A 84 5.15 -1.81 -21.14
C ASP A 84 3.73 -1.87 -20.57
N PRO A 85 2.80 -1.04 -21.07
CA PRO A 85 1.40 -1.08 -20.67
C PRO A 85 0.66 -2.33 -21.18
N ASP A 86 1.26 -3.09 -22.11
CA ASP A 86 0.67 -4.26 -22.78
C ASP A 86 0.86 -5.58 -22.03
N ARG A 87 1.53 -5.59 -20.86
CA ARG A 87 1.76 -6.83 -20.07
C ARG A 87 0.68 -7.15 -19.03
N SER A 88 -0.45 -6.46 -19.06
CA SER A 88 -1.63 -6.77 -18.24
C SER A 88 -2.64 -7.59 -19.04
N GLU A 89 -2.39 -8.89 -19.19
CA GLU A 89 -3.41 -9.90 -19.53
C GLU A 89 -3.95 -10.58 -18.26
#